data_AF-A0A9E6TDH5-F1
#
_entry.id   AF-A0A9E6TDH5-F1
#
_cell.length_a   1.000
_cell.length_b   1.000
_cell.length_c   1.000
_cell.angle_alpha   90.00
_cell.angle_beta   90.00
_cell.angle_gamma   90.00
#
_symmetry.space_group_name_H-M   'P 1'
#
loop_
_entity.id
_entity.type
_entity.pdbx_description
1 polymer ?
#
loop_
_entity_poly.entity_id
_entity_poly.type
_entity_poly.pdbx_seq_one_letter_code
_entity_poly.pdbx_strand_id
1 'polypeptide(L)'
;MAVGKVKWFNNAKGFGFINTDAREGRDEDGKEIDFFAHYSAIQMDGYRTLKAGQLVSFEIVQGPKGLHALKITSVEAAKDLPHTVTQVQTVSS
;
A
#
# COMPACT_ATOMS: atom_id res chain seq x y z
N MET A 1 10.98 5.43 -6.06
CA MET A 1 10.02 4.42 -5.54
C MET A 1 10.62 3.84 -4.28
N ALA A 2 9.92 3.95 -3.16
CA ALA A 2 10.30 3.38 -1.88
C ALA A 2 9.54 2.07 -1.66
N VAL A 3 10.09 1.22 -0.80
CA VAL A 3 9.42 0.00 -0.33
C VAL A 3 9.35 0.09 1.18
N GLY A 4 8.19 -0.24 1.75
CA GLY A 4 7.99 -0.18 3.18
C GLY A 4 6.94 -1.18 3.63
N LYS A 5 6.74 -1.23 4.93
CA LYS A 5 5.83 -2.14 5.61
C LYS A 5 4.65 -1.35 6.14
N VAL A 6 3.44 -1.80 5.82
CA VAL A 6 2.22 -1.16 6.31
C VAL A 6 2.19 -1.31 7.82
N LYS A 7 2.23 -0.20 8.57
CA LYS A 7 2.14 -0.23 10.03
C LYS A 7 0.74 -0.61 10.45
N TRP A 8 -0.24 0.06 9.86
CA TRP A 8 -1.65 -0.26 9.99
C TRP A 8 -2.44 0.41 8.86
N PHE A 9 -3.59 -0.17 8.52
CA PHE A 9 -4.50 0.40 7.55
C PHE A 9 -5.94 0.14 7.97
N ASN A 10 -6.76 1.19 7.95
CA ASN A 10 -8.16 1.11 8.30
C ASN A 10 -9.01 1.03 7.03
N ASN A 11 -9.51 -0.16 6.71
CA ASN A 11 -10.34 -0.41 5.53
C ASN A 11 -11.68 0.34 5.57
N ALA A 12 -12.25 0.57 6.76
CA ALA A 12 -13.52 1.29 6.90
C ALA A 12 -13.36 2.79 6.65
N LYS A 13 -12.20 3.35 6.99
CA LYS A 13 -11.90 4.77 6.77
C LYS A 13 -11.13 5.05 5.48
N GLY A 14 -10.47 4.05 4.91
CA GLY A 14 -9.66 4.19 3.70
C GLY A 14 -8.32 4.90 3.90
N PHE A 15 -7.74 4.87 5.10
CA PHE A 15 -6.42 5.45 5.35
C PHE A 15 -5.60 4.61 6.32
N GLY A 16 -4.30 4.81 6.29
CA GLY A 16 -3.35 4.12 7.15
C GLY A 16 -1.99 4.79 7.17
N PHE A 17 -1.04 4.09 7.76
CA PHE A 17 0.35 4.52 7.79
C PHE A 17 1.27 3.39 7.35
N ILE A 18 2.28 3.76 6.58
CA ILE A 18 3.33 2.88 6.11
C ILE A 18 4.62 3.36 6.74
N ASN A 19 5.42 2.43 7.23
CA ASN A 19 6.73 2.72 7.78
C ASN A 19 7.80 2.09 6.88
N THR A 20 8.93 2.76 6.68
CA THR A 20 10.04 2.21 5.89
C THR A 20 11.35 2.47 6.61
N ASP A 21 12.19 1.44 6.68
CA ASP A 21 13.55 1.53 7.23
C ASP A 21 14.53 2.20 6.25
N ALA A 22 14.08 2.43 5.00
CA ALA A 22 14.85 3.14 3.99
C ALA A 22 15.26 4.52 4.49
N ARG A 23 16.37 5.04 3.95
CA ARG A 23 16.89 6.38 4.31
C ARG A 23 15.85 7.49 4.11
N GLU A 24 14.96 7.33 3.12
CA GLU A 24 13.86 8.28 2.89
C GLU A 24 12.79 8.28 4.00
N GLY A 25 12.67 7.17 4.74
CA GLY A 25 11.82 7.02 5.92
C GLY A 25 12.50 7.35 7.23
N ARG A 26 13.66 8.00 7.20
CA ARG A 26 14.30 8.54 8.39
C ARG A 26 14.47 10.04 8.30
N ASP A 27 14.19 10.71 9.40
CA ASP A 27 14.42 12.15 9.54
C ASP A 27 15.92 12.46 9.66
N GLU A 28 16.31 13.73 9.67
CA GLU A 28 17.71 14.15 9.87
C GLU A 28 18.29 13.63 11.20
N ASP A 29 17.42 13.40 12.18
CA ASP A 29 17.74 12.84 13.50
C ASP A 29 17.80 11.29 13.50
N GLY A 30 17.57 10.64 12.36
CA GLY A 30 17.58 9.18 12.21
C GLY A 30 16.35 8.45 12.73
N LYS A 31 15.28 9.18 13.08
CA LYS A 31 14.00 8.63 13.56
C LYS A 31 13.14 8.13 12.40
N GLU A 32 12.49 6.98 12.58
CA GLU A 32 11.53 6.43 11.62
C GLU A 32 10.36 7.40 11.43
N ILE A 33 10.04 7.71 10.17
CA ILE A 33 8.94 8.58 9.79
C ILE A 33 7.79 7.71 9.29
N ASP A 34 6.59 7.99 9.82
CA ASP A 34 5.37 7.34 9.35
C ASP A 34 4.82 8.07 8.10
N PHE A 35 4.62 7.34 7.01
CA PHE A 35 4.08 7.86 5.75
C PHE A 35 2.57 7.70 5.71
N PHE A 36 1.87 8.81 5.44
CA PHE A 36 0.43 8.77 5.33
C PHE A 36 0.00 8.07 4.04
N ALA A 37 -0.82 7.02 4.17
CA ALA A 37 -1.33 6.22 3.07
C ALA A 37 -2.84 6.42 2.93
N HIS A 38 -3.30 6.85 1.75
CA HIS A 38 -4.72 7.06 1.47
C HIS A 38 -5.22 6.06 0.41
N TYR A 39 -6.47 5.60 0.52
CA TYR A 39 -7.05 4.65 -0.45
C TYR A 39 -7.02 5.17 -1.89
N SER A 40 -7.08 6.50 -2.08
CA SER A 40 -6.98 7.11 -3.40
C SER A 40 -5.60 6.92 -4.04
N ALA A 41 -4.55 6.71 -3.25
CA ALA A 41 -3.19 6.48 -3.72
C ALA A 41 -2.90 5.01 -4.02
N ILE A 42 -3.76 4.08 -3.57
CA ILE A 42 -3.59 2.64 -3.80
C ILE A 42 -3.94 2.32 -5.25
N GLN A 43 -2.96 1.81 -6.00
CA GLN A 43 -3.13 1.28 -7.34
C GLN A 43 -3.34 -0.22 -7.27
N MET A 44 -4.57 -0.62 -6.97
CA MET A 44 -5.00 -2.02 -7.12
C MET A 44 -6.39 -2.07 -7.74
N ASP A 45 -6.65 -3.16 -8.44
CA ASP A 45 -7.96 -3.45 -9.01
C ASP A 45 -8.90 -3.97 -7.92
N GLY A 46 -10.10 -3.40 -7.81
CA GLY A 46 -11.09 -3.77 -6.79
C GLY A 46 -10.90 -3.10 -5.43
N TYR A 47 -10.85 -3.90 -4.35
CA TYR A 47 -10.89 -3.43 -2.97
C TYR A 47 -9.53 -2.87 -2.49
N ARG A 48 -9.39 -1.55 -2.55
CA ARG A 48 -8.19 -0.77 -2.18
C ARG A 48 -7.85 -0.85 -0.68
N THR A 49 -7.28 -1.98 -0.28
CA THR A 49 -7.03 -2.33 1.12
C THR A 49 -5.59 -2.82 1.29
N LEU A 50 -5.01 -2.54 2.47
CA LEU A 50 -3.66 -2.96 2.82
C LEU A 50 -3.70 -3.79 4.11
N LYS A 51 -2.84 -4.79 4.22
CA LYS A 51 -2.71 -5.58 5.46
C LYS A 51 -1.58 -5.02 6.31
N ALA A 52 -1.81 -4.89 7.62
CA ALA A 52 -0.75 -4.56 8.56
C ALA A 52 0.38 -5.60 8.47
N GLY A 53 1.61 -5.13 8.39
CA GLY A 53 2.79 -5.93 8.20
C GLY A 53 3.09 -6.34 6.75
N GLN A 54 2.25 -5.97 5.78
CA GLN A 54 2.49 -6.26 4.37
C GLN A 54 3.56 -5.34 3.79
N LEU A 55 4.43 -5.90 2.94
CA LEU A 55 5.36 -5.12 2.12
C LEU A 55 4.63 -4.50 0.93
N VAL A 56 4.83 -3.21 0.75
CA VAL A 56 4.23 -2.40 -0.32
C VAL A 56 5.28 -1.47 -0.91
N SER A 57 5.19 -1.24 -2.21
CA SER A 57 5.96 -0.19 -2.90
C SER A 57 5.09 1.05 -3.07
N PHE A 58 5.67 2.21 -2.84
CA PHE A 58 4.99 3.49 -2.95
C PHE A 58 5.99 4.58 -3.33
N GLU A 59 5.47 5.71 -3.77
CA GLU A 59 6.25 6.93 -4.01
C GLU A 59 6.07 7.88 -2.82
N ILE A 60 7.19 8.36 -2.29
CA ILE A 60 7.21 9.34 -1.21
C ILE A 60 7.07 10.73 -1.84
N VAL A 61 6.09 11.50 -1.40
CA VAL A 61 5.88 12.89 -1.83
C VAL A 61 5.73 13.80 -0.62
N GLN A 62 6.47 14.91 -0.59
CA GLN A 62 6.23 15.98 0.37
C GLN A 62 4.97 16.75 0.00
N GLY A 63 3.99 16.74 0.88
CA GLY A 63 2.80 17.56 0.76
C GLY A 63 2.65 18.55 1.93
N PRO A 64 1.61 19.40 1.89
CA PRO A 64 1.39 20.44 2.91
C PRO A 64 1.09 19.91 4.32
N LYS A 65 0.84 18.60 4.45
CA LYS A 65 0.57 17.90 5.72
C LYS A 65 1.67 16.91 6.13
N GLY A 66 2.85 17.00 5.52
CA GLY A 66 3.96 16.06 5.74
C GLY A 66 4.18 15.10 4.57
N LEU A 67 4.84 13.97 4.83
CA LEU A 67 5.19 12.96 3.81
C LEU A 67 4.01 12.02 3.53
N HIS A 68 3.64 11.91 2.26
CA HIS A 68 2.50 11.10 1.80
C HIS A 68 2.99 9.99 0.87
N ALA A 69 2.34 8.83 0.93
CA ALA A 69 2.58 7.70 0.04
C ALA A 69 1.62 7.76 -1.16
N LEU A 70 2.17 7.85 -2.37
CA LEU A 70 1.46 7.80 -3.66
C LEU A 70 1.75 6.50 -4.40
N LYS A 71 0.90 6.16 -5.39
CA LYS A 71 1.02 4.96 -6.24
C LYS A 71 1.36 3.69 -5.44
N ILE A 72 0.62 3.47 -4.36
CA ILE A 72 0.87 2.35 -3.44
C ILE A 72 0.46 1.06 -4.15
N THR A 73 1.40 0.14 -4.30
CA THR A 73 1.23 -1.19 -4.92
C THR A 73 1.80 -2.25 -3.99
N SER A 74 1.13 -3.39 -3.87
CA SER A 74 1.70 -4.51 -3.11
C SER A 74 2.87 -5.10 -3.89
N VAL A 75 4.07 -5.20 -3.29
CA VAL A 75 5.23 -5.79 -3.99
C VAL A 75 5.01 -7.26 -4.35
N GLU A 76 4.10 -7.91 -3.63
CA GLU A 76 3.67 -9.29 -3.89
C GLU A 76 2.70 -9.38 -5.08
N ALA A 77 1.86 -8.36 -5.30
CA ALA A 77 0.90 -8.34 -6.41
C ALA A 77 1.54 -8.05 -7.77
N ALA A 78 2.70 -7.37 -7.81
CA ALA A 78 3.42 -7.12 -9.06
C ALA A 78 3.98 -8.39 -9.71
N LYS A 79 4.01 -9.53 -8.99
CA LYS A 79 4.43 -10.83 -9.52
C LYS A 79 3.26 -11.74 -9.90
N ASP A 80 2.02 -11.34 -9.62
CA ASP A 80 0.84 -12.18 -9.75
C ASP A 80 -0.30 -11.39 -10.40
N LEU A 81 -0.36 -11.41 -11.73
CA LEU A 81 -1.61 -11.21 -12.48
C LEU A 81 -1.48 -11.93 -13.85
N PRO A 82 -2.55 -12.52 -14.41
CA PRO A 82 -3.91 -12.00 -14.33
C PRO A 82 -4.90 -12.82 -13.49
N HIS A 83 -5.72 -12.10 -12.71
CA HIS A 83 -7.08 -12.51 -12.41
C HIS A 83 -7.84 -12.69 -13.73
N THR A 84 -8.10 -13.94 -14.12
CA THR A 84 -9.15 -14.29 -15.07
C THR A 84 -10.19 -15.14 -14.34
N VAL A 85 -11.33 -14.49 -14.14
CA VAL A 85 -12.69 -15.04 -14.25
C VAL A 85 -13.14 -16.10 -13.22
N THR A 86 -14.12 -15.67 -12.42
CA THR A 86 -15.34 -16.40 -12.07
C THR A 86 -15.38 -17.88 -12.49
N GLN A 87 -15.07 -18.80 -11.58
CA GLN A 87 -15.54 -20.18 -11.72
C GLN A 87 -16.95 -20.30 -11.12
N VAL A 88 -17.94 -19.85 -11.91
CA VAL A 88 -19.28 -20.43 -11.84
C VAL A 88 -19.28 -21.63 -12.76
N GLN A 89 -19.11 -22.82 -12.20
CA GLN A 89 -19.57 -24.04 -12.85
C GLN A 89 -20.83 -24.48 -12.10
N THR A 90 -21.93 -23.84 -12.51
CA THR A 90 -23.28 -24.36 -12.33
C THR A 90 -23.54 -25.36 -13.46
N VAL A 91 -24.30 -26.42 -13.12
CA VAL A 91 -25.13 -27.32 -13.95
C VAL A 91 -24.53 -28.57 -14.63
N SER A 92 -25.11 -29.72 -14.22
CA SER A 92 -25.58 -30.89 -15.01
C SER A 92 -24.53 -31.78 -15.70
N SER A 93 -24.57 -33.12 -15.65
CA SER A 93 -25.65 -34.12 -15.53
C SER A 93 -25.19 -35.39 -14.83
#